data_AF-A0A8C3KRL8-F1
#
_entry.id   AF-A0A8C3KRL8-F1
#
_cell.length_a   1.000
_cell.length_b   1.000
_cell.length_c   1.000
_cell.angle_alpha   90.00
_cell.angle_beta   90.00
_cell.angle_gamma   90.00
#
_symmetry.space_group_name_H-M   'P 1'
#
loop_
_entity.id
_entity.type
_entity.pdbx_description
1 polymer ?
#
loop_
_entity_poly.entity_id
_entity_poly.type
_entity_poly.pdbx_seq_one_letter_code
_entity_poly.pdbx_strand_id
1 'polypeptide(L)'
;ATPSPERPTVRVSGKEGDGFLTLHCRAYGFYPRPISVSWLKDGEVRDQETERGGTVPNSDGTYYTWVSIEANPGEKDKYRCRVEHASLPEAEVYAWGEPGGLGHGEGRGGVVPLPLEDTSMIQGGTEQCAPVAKSILAWMKKILPAGLGMWSPPLYSELLRLHLRTLLSSGTLTTRETLRCWMVT
;
A
#
# COMPACT_ATOMS: atom_id res chain seq x y z
N ALA A 1 -1.07 -7.89 -36.59
CA ALA A 1 -1.51 -6.74 -35.79
C ALA A 1 -1.39 -7.09 -34.31
N THR A 2 -1.17 -6.11 -33.43
CA THR A 2 -1.27 -6.33 -31.98
C THR A 2 -2.76 -6.40 -31.58
N PRO A 3 -3.20 -7.31 -30.70
CA PRO A 3 -4.57 -7.30 -30.20
C PRO A 3 -4.89 -6.02 -29.41
N SER A 4 -6.16 -5.63 -29.40
CA SER A 4 -6.66 -4.53 -28.57
C SER A 4 -6.58 -4.86 -27.09
N PRO A 5 -6.24 -3.91 -26.20
CA PRO A 5 -6.31 -4.13 -24.75
C PRO A 5 -7.74 -4.40 -24.27
N GLU A 6 -7.93 -5.45 -23.47
CA GLU A 6 -9.23 -5.88 -22.92
C GLU A 6 -9.36 -5.54 -21.44
N ARG A 7 -10.57 -5.20 -20.99
CA ARG A 7 -10.82 -4.64 -19.64
C ARG A 7 -11.02 -5.75 -18.60
N PRO A 8 -10.23 -5.78 -17.49
CA PRO A 8 -10.43 -6.77 -16.44
C PRO A 8 -11.84 -6.66 -15.85
N THR A 9 -12.57 -7.77 -15.87
CA THR A 9 -13.76 -7.92 -15.03
C THR A 9 -13.30 -8.29 -13.62
N VAL A 10 -13.49 -7.39 -12.67
CA VAL A 10 -13.02 -7.55 -11.28
C VAL A 10 -14.17 -7.97 -10.37
N ARG A 11 -13.93 -8.92 -9.47
CA ARG A 11 -14.87 -9.36 -8.43
C ARG A 11 -14.19 -9.44 -7.07
N VAL A 12 -14.76 -8.73 -6.10
CA VAL A 12 -14.33 -8.75 -4.70
C VAL A 12 -15.29 -9.61 -3.89
N SER A 13 -14.73 -10.49 -3.06
CA SER A 13 -15.47 -11.48 -2.27
C SER A 13 -14.78 -11.70 -0.93
N GLY A 14 -15.49 -12.33 0.02
CA GLY A 14 -14.94 -12.67 1.33
C GLY A 14 -15.44 -14.03 1.78
N LYS A 15 -14.62 -14.74 2.57
CA LYS A 15 -14.95 -15.99 3.24
C LYS A 15 -14.52 -15.90 4.70
N GLU A 16 -15.44 -16.16 5.61
CA GLU A 16 -15.15 -16.27 7.04
C GLU A 16 -14.81 -17.72 7.40
N GLY A 17 -13.90 -17.90 8.37
CA GLY A 17 -13.47 -19.21 8.87
C GLY A 17 -12.58 -19.06 10.09
N ASP A 18 -12.76 -19.92 11.09
CA ASP A 18 -11.91 -20.05 12.28
C ASP A 18 -11.64 -18.73 13.06
N GLY A 19 -12.56 -17.76 12.96
CA GLY A 19 -12.49 -16.44 13.60
C GLY A 19 -11.95 -15.31 12.70
N PHE A 20 -11.46 -15.64 11.50
CA PHE A 20 -10.84 -14.71 10.55
C PHE A 20 -11.71 -14.53 9.29
N LEU A 21 -11.44 -13.47 8.53
CA LEU A 21 -12.04 -13.19 7.23
C LEU A 21 -10.94 -13.17 6.16
N THR A 22 -10.97 -14.11 5.22
CA THR A 22 -10.14 -14.03 4.00
C THR A 22 -10.90 -13.24 2.94
N LEU A 23 -10.38 -12.08 2.54
CA LEU A 23 -10.87 -11.32 1.39
C LEU A 23 -10.14 -11.75 0.12
N HIS A 24 -10.86 -11.93 -0.98
CA HIS A 24 -10.29 -12.24 -2.29
C HIS A 24 -10.77 -11.25 -3.35
N CYS A 25 -9.82 -10.68 -4.09
CA CYS A 25 -10.07 -9.93 -5.31
C CYS A 25 -9.61 -10.75 -6.52
N ARG A 26 -10.49 -10.93 -7.51
CA ARG A 26 -10.24 -11.75 -8.71
C ARG A 26 -10.46 -10.92 -9.96
N ALA A 27 -9.50 -10.96 -10.89
CA ALA A 27 -9.54 -10.26 -12.17
C ALA A 27 -9.57 -11.27 -13.31
N TYR A 28 -10.56 -11.15 -14.20
CA TYR A 28 -10.85 -12.06 -15.31
C TYR A 28 -10.86 -11.30 -16.64
N GLY A 29 -10.55 -11.98 -17.76
CA GLY A 29 -10.84 -11.46 -19.10
C GLY A 29 -10.03 -10.23 -19.50
N PHE A 30 -8.77 -10.14 -19.06
CA PHE A 30 -7.89 -9.02 -19.40
C PHE A 30 -6.79 -9.41 -20.38
N TYR A 31 -6.36 -8.44 -21.19
CA TYR A 31 -5.23 -8.53 -22.12
C TYR A 31 -4.61 -7.14 -22.28
N PRO A 32 -3.28 -6.95 -22.25
CA PRO A 32 -2.22 -7.96 -22.24
C PRO A 32 -1.96 -8.60 -20.85
N ARG A 33 -0.98 -9.49 -20.76
CA ARG A 33 -0.63 -10.21 -19.53
C ARG A 33 -0.24 -9.32 -18.32
N PRO A 34 0.49 -8.18 -18.49
CA PRO A 34 0.89 -7.35 -17.35
C PRO A 34 -0.30 -6.64 -16.70
N ILE A 35 -0.55 -6.96 -15.44
CA ILE A 35 -1.57 -6.36 -14.58
C ILE A 35 -0.97 -6.16 -13.17
N SER A 36 -1.36 -5.09 -12.48
CA SER A 36 -1.12 -4.94 -11.04
C SER A 36 -2.43 -5.08 -10.29
N VAL A 37 -2.45 -5.91 -9.25
CA VAL A 37 -3.59 -6.11 -8.36
C VAL A 37 -3.06 -6.07 -6.93
N SER A 38 -3.63 -5.18 -6.11
CA SER A 38 -3.17 -4.92 -4.75
C SER A 38 -4.35 -4.66 -3.81
N TRP A 39 -4.16 -4.97 -2.53
CA TRP A 39 -5.08 -4.56 -1.48
C TRP A 39 -4.67 -3.22 -0.90
N LEU A 40 -5.63 -2.31 -0.75
CA LEU A 40 -5.56 -1.11 0.05
C LEU A 40 -6.29 -1.37 1.38
N LYS A 41 -5.74 -0.89 2.50
CA LYS A 41 -6.43 -0.76 3.79
C LYS A 41 -6.29 0.67 4.27
N ASP A 42 -7.40 1.35 4.51
CA ASP A 42 -7.43 2.78 4.89
C ASP A 42 -6.63 3.69 3.92
N GLY A 43 -6.50 3.27 2.65
CA GLY A 43 -5.72 3.94 1.59
C GLY A 43 -4.28 3.44 1.40
N GLU A 44 -3.72 2.70 2.35
CA GLU A 44 -2.34 2.19 2.29
C GLU A 44 -2.26 0.82 1.59
N VAL A 45 -1.28 0.61 0.71
CA VAL A 45 -1.04 -0.66 0.00
C VAL A 45 -0.51 -1.73 0.95
N ARG A 46 -1.12 -2.92 0.94
CA ARG A 46 -0.83 -4.06 1.83
C ARG A 46 -0.17 -5.24 1.13
N ASP A 47 0.79 -4.96 0.26
CA ASP A 47 1.47 -5.94 -0.58
C ASP A 47 2.23 -7.05 0.19
N GLN A 48 2.69 -6.77 1.42
CA GLN A 48 3.34 -7.78 2.28
C GLN A 48 2.35 -8.75 2.96
N GLU A 49 1.12 -8.28 3.18
CA GLU A 49 0.01 -9.06 3.77
C GLU A 49 -0.79 -9.80 2.67
N THR A 50 -0.48 -9.54 1.39
CA THR A 50 -1.26 -10.00 0.23
C THR A 50 -0.70 -11.28 -0.39
N GLU A 51 -1.46 -12.37 -0.31
CA GLU A 51 -1.23 -13.57 -1.11
C GLU A 51 -1.59 -13.28 -2.58
N ARG A 52 -0.80 -13.80 -3.54
CA ARG A 52 -1.00 -13.55 -4.97
C ARG A 52 -0.99 -14.83 -5.80
N GLY A 53 -2.08 -15.08 -6.53
CA GLY A 53 -2.17 -16.11 -7.54
C GLY A 53 -1.48 -15.72 -8.84
N GLY A 54 -0.63 -16.60 -9.38
CA GLY A 54 0.05 -16.37 -10.65
C GLY A 54 -0.91 -16.12 -11.82
N THR A 55 -0.50 -15.31 -12.80
CA THR A 55 -1.30 -14.98 -13.99
C THR A 55 -1.44 -16.19 -14.92
N VAL A 56 -2.66 -16.76 -14.98
CA VAL A 56 -3.04 -17.94 -15.78
C VAL A 56 -3.60 -17.47 -17.13
N PRO A 57 -3.25 -18.10 -18.27
CA PRO A 57 -3.89 -17.85 -19.56
C PRO A 57 -5.24 -18.59 -19.69
N ASN A 58 -6.21 -17.93 -20.31
CA ASN A 58 -7.51 -18.50 -20.68
C ASN A 58 -7.50 -19.00 -22.14
N SER A 59 -8.46 -19.85 -22.50
CA SER A 59 -8.56 -20.44 -23.85
C SER A 59 -9.00 -19.46 -24.95
N ASP A 60 -9.53 -18.30 -24.57
CA ASP A 60 -9.91 -17.20 -25.46
C ASP A 60 -8.73 -16.26 -25.80
N GLY A 61 -7.58 -16.42 -25.14
CA GLY A 61 -6.40 -15.56 -25.30
C GLY A 61 -6.27 -14.47 -24.22
N THR A 62 -7.26 -14.32 -23.35
CA THR A 62 -7.21 -13.42 -22.18
C THR A 62 -6.47 -14.06 -21.01
N TYR A 63 -6.37 -13.35 -19.89
CA TYR A 63 -5.73 -13.81 -18.66
C TYR A 63 -6.66 -13.75 -17.44
N TYR A 64 -6.27 -14.49 -16.40
CA TYR A 64 -6.87 -14.54 -15.07
C TYR A 64 -5.80 -14.39 -13.98
N THR A 65 -6.12 -13.66 -12.91
CA THR A 65 -5.31 -13.59 -11.69
C THR A 65 -6.18 -13.29 -10.47
N TRP A 66 -5.64 -13.50 -9.27
CA TRP A 66 -6.32 -13.21 -8.01
C TRP A 66 -5.33 -12.81 -6.92
N VAL A 67 -5.82 -12.09 -5.92
CA VAL A 67 -5.08 -11.77 -4.70
C VAL A 67 -5.97 -11.97 -3.46
N SER A 68 -5.39 -12.47 -2.37
CA SER A 68 -6.07 -12.62 -1.07
C SER A 68 -5.41 -11.75 0.00
N ILE A 69 -6.15 -11.38 1.04
CA ILE A 69 -5.61 -10.84 2.28
C ILE A 69 -6.44 -11.34 3.46
N GLU A 70 -5.80 -11.60 4.60
CA GLU A 70 -6.50 -11.86 5.85
C GLU A 70 -6.90 -10.55 6.53
N ALA A 71 -8.12 -10.51 7.04
CA ALA A 71 -8.73 -9.34 7.65
C ALA A 71 -9.49 -9.73 8.92
N ASN A 72 -9.63 -8.76 9.82
CA ASN A 72 -10.60 -8.86 10.91
C ASN A 72 -12.01 -8.66 10.32
N PRO A 73 -13.02 -9.49 10.66
CA PRO A 73 -14.39 -9.32 10.14
C PRO A 73 -14.95 -7.90 10.38
N GLY A 74 -14.69 -7.30 11.55
CA GLY A 74 -15.09 -5.92 11.88
C GLY A 74 -14.27 -4.80 11.21
N GLU A 75 -13.27 -5.14 10.39
CA GLU A 75 -12.49 -4.17 9.60
C GLU A 75 -12.70 -4.31 8.08
N LYS A 76 -13.51 -5.28 7.65
CA LYS A 76 -13.83 -5.63 6.26
C LYS A 76 -14.00 -4.40 5.33
N ASP A 77 -14.82 -3.43 5.73
CA ASP A 77 -15.16 -2.26 4.90
C ASP A 77 -14.02 -1.26 4.71
N LYS A 78 -12.91 -1.38 5.46
CA LYS A 78 -11.68 -0.60 5.25
C LYS A 78 -10.84 -1.07 4.07
N TYR A 79 -11.08 -2.30 3.61
CA TYR A 79 -10.31 -2.91 2.53
C TYR A 79 -10.92 -2.54 1.17
N ARG A 80 -10.04 -2.28 0.19
CA ARG A 80 -10.39 -2.03 -1.21
C ARG A 80 -9.37 -2.71 -2.13
N CYS A 81 -9.81 -3.27 -3.24
CA CYS A 81 -8.91 -3.83 -4.24
C CYS A 81 -8.58 -2.79 -5.30
N ARG A 82 -7.30 -2.48 -5.51
CA ARG A 82 -6.79 -1.58 -6.55
C ARG A 82 -6.26 -2.39 -7.73
N VAL A 83 -6.70 -2.04 -8.94
CA VAL A 83 -6.34 -2.72 -10.19
C VAL A 83 -5.79 -1.71 -11.20
N GLU A 84 -4.60 -2.00 -11.74
CA GLU A 84 -3.96 -1.23 -12.80
C GLU A 84 -3.66 -2.14 -13.99
N HIS A 85 -4.06 -1.72 -15.18
CA HIS A 85 -3.96 -2.54 -16.38
C HIS A 85 -3.99 -1.64 -17.63
N ALA A 86 -3.35 -2.06 -18.73
CA ALA A 86 -3.14 -1.20 -19.92
C ALA A 86 -4.42 -0.84 -20.72
N SER A 87 -5.58 -1.39 -20.36
CA SER A 87 -6.91 -1.01 -20.88
C SER A 87 -7.70 -0.08 -19.94
N LEU A 88 -7.12 0.28 -18.80
CA LEU A 88 -7.66 1.26 -17.86
C LEU A 88 -6.84 2.56 -18.00
N PRO A 89 -7.47 3.75 -18.10
CA PRO A 89 -6.73 5.02 -18.18
C PRO A 89 -6.11 5.40 -16.83
N GLU A 90 -6.74 4.96 -15.72
CA GLU A 90 -6.34 5.20 -14.33
C GLU A 90 -6.55 3.92 -13.51
N ALA A 91 -6.06 3.90 -12.27
CA ALA A 91 -6.21 2.76 -11.37
C ALA A 91 -7.66 2.66 -10.85
N GLU A 92 -8.31 1.51 -11.04
CA GLU A 92 -9.69 1.31 -10.57
C GLU A 92 -9.73 0.63 -9.20
N VAL A 93 -10.65 1.08 -8.35
CA VAL A 93 -10.72 0.69 -6.93
C VAL A 93 -12.09 0.08 -6.61
N TYR A 94 -12.08 -1.16 -6.11
CA TYR A 94 -13.27 -2.01 -5.95
C TYR A 94 -13.55 -2.34 -4.47
N ALA A 95 -14.82 -2.27 -4.05
CA ALA A 95 -15.28 -2.54 -2.68
C ALA A 95 -15.87 -3.96 -2.48
N TRP A 96 -15.90 -4.44 -1.23
CA TRP A 96 -16.46 -5.75 -0.87
C TRP A 96 -17.99 -5.71 -0.70
N GLY A 97 -18.73 -6.19 -1.69
CA GLY A 97 -20.20 -6.24 -1.66
C GLY A 97 -20.86 -5.56 -2.86
N GLU A 98 -20.10 -4.85 -3.68
CA GLU A 98 -20.59 -4.29 -4.95
C GLU A 98 -20.51 -5.34 -6.07
N PRO A 99 -21.61 -5.58 -6.83
CA PRO A 99 -21.69 -6.66 -7.80
C PRO A 99 -20.94 -6.33 -9.11
N GLY A 100 -19.69 -6.75 -9.20
CA GLY A 100 -18.87 -6.64 -10.41
C GLY A 100 -19.36 -7.51 -11.58
N GLY A 101 -19.92 -6.85 -12.60
CA GLY A 101 -20.19 -7.42 -13.94
C GLY A 101 -21.67 -7.47 -14.32
N LEU A 102 -22.05 -6.73 -15.36
CA LEU A 102 -23.42 -6.64 -15.87
C LEU A 102 -23.91 -7.96 -16.48
N GLY A 103 -24.94 -8.55 -15.88
CA GLY A 103 -25.83 -9.54 -16.48
C GLY A 103 -27.27 -9.14 -16.14
N HIS A 104 -28.17 -9.11 -17.12
CA HIS A 104 -29.52 -8.54 -16.94
C HIS A 104 -30.37 -9.34 -15.91
N GLY A 105 -30.90 -8.64 -14.90
CA GLY A 105 -31.82 -9.24 -13.93
C GLY A 105 -32.14 -8.37 -12.71
N GLU A 106 -33.02 -7.38 -12.89
CA GLU A 106 -33.83 -6.70 -11.84
C GLU A 106 -33.13 -5.95 -10.68
N GLY A 107 -33.47 -4.67 -10.49
CA GLY A 107 -33.37 -4.02 -9.16
C GLY A 107 -32.30 -2.93 -8.92
N ARG A 108 -32.65 -1.67 -9.27
CA ARG A 108 -32.22 -0.39 -8.62
C ARG A 108 -30.81 -0.32 -7.98
N GLY A 109 -29.84 0.18 -8.75
CA GLY A 109 -28.59 0.73 -8.22
C GLY A 109 -27.76 1.39 -9.33
N GLY A 110 -27.65 2.72 -9.33
CA GLY A 110 -26.84 3.44 -10.32
C GLY A 110 -25.37 3.46 -9.92
N VAL A 111 -24.48 3.01 -10.81
CA VAL A 111 -23.03 3.08 -10.59
C VAL A 111 -22.52 4.48 -10.90
N VAL A 112 -21.83 5.10 -9.94
CA VAL A 112 -21.04 6.31 -10.13
C VAL A 112 -19.64 6.00 -9.62
N PRO A 113 -18.58 6.09 -10.44
CA PRO A 113 -17.21 6.06 -9.94
C PRO A 113 -17.05 7.23 -8.96
N LEU A 114 -16.64 6.95 -7.71
CA LEU A 114 -16.32 8.02 -6.77
C LEU A 114 -15.18 8.85 -7.38
N PRO A 115 -15.35 10.17 -7.56
CA PRO A 115 -14.27 11.04 -8.00
C PRO A 115 -13.10 10.96 -7.03
N LEU A 116 -11.86 11.11 -7.52
CA LEU A 116 -10.67 11.28 -6.68
C LEU A 116 -10.55 12.73 -6.17
N GLU A 117 -11.67 13.22 -5.63
CA GLU A 117 -11.76 14.43 -4.80
C GLU A 117 -11.36 14.02 -3.37
N ASP A 118 -10.36 14.63 -2.72
CA ASP A 118 -9.55 15.79 -3.08
C ASP A 118 -8.11 15.59 -2.55
N THR A 119 -7.10 15.73 -3.41
CA THR A 119 -5.69 15.46 -3.08
C THR A 119 -4.93 16.65 -2.47
N SER A 120 -5.60 17.79 -2.24
CA SER A 120 -5.03 19.01 -1.64
C SER A 120 -4.41 18.84 -0.24
N MET A 121 -4.63 17.72 0.45
CA MET A 121 -4.08 17.44 1.79
C MET A 121 -2.69 16.78 1.81
N ILE A 122 -2.06 16.50 0.65
CA ILE A 122 -0.71 15.89 0.57
C ILE A 122 0.38 16.91 0.17
N GLN A 123 0.35 18.11 0.75
CA GLN A 123 1.49 19.06 0.71
C GLN A 123 2.13 19.32 2.09
N GLY A 124 1.62 18.75 3.18
CA GLY A 124 2.12 18.99 4.54
C GLY A 124 3.17 18.01 5.08
N GLY A 125 3.61 17.00 4.31
CA GLY A 125 4.28 15.81 4.86
C GLY A 125 5.81 15.74 4.76
N THR A 126 6.41 16.26 3.69
CA THR A 126 7.85 16.02 3.38
C THR A 126 8.80 17.06 3.95
N GLU A 127 8.35 18.32 4.07
CA GLU A 127 9.23 19.45 4.42
C GLU A 127 9.70 19.43 5.88
N GLN A 128 8.91 18.85 6.80
CA GLN A 128 9.25 18.79 8.24
C GLN A 128 10.35 17.78 8.58
N CYS A 129 10.60 16.76 7.75
CA CYS A 129 11.71 15.82 7.96
C CYS A 129 13.07 16.40 7.51
N ALA A 130 13.07 17.31 6.53
CA ALA A 130 14.28 17.91 5.98
C ALA A 130 15.17 18.68 6.99
N PRO A 131 14.65 19.54 7.89
CA PRO A 131 15.47 20.20 8.92
C PRO A 131 16.00 19.22 9.98
N VAL A 132 15.25 18.15 10.30
CA VAL A 132 15.67 17.13 11.27
C VAL A 132 16.87 16.35 10.75
N ALA A 133 16.79 15.82 9.52
CA ALA A 133 17.89 15.09 8.88
C ALA A 133 19.16 15.95 8.74
N LYS A 134 19.02 17.24 8.36
CA LYS A 134 20.14 18.19 8.31
C LYS A 134 20.75 18.45 9.68
N SER A 135 19.94 18.53 10.74
CA SER A 135 20.41 18.73 12.11
C SER A 135 21.17 17.52 12.65
N ILE A 136 20.69 16.30 12.39
CA ILE A 136 21.37 15.05 12.73
C ILE A 136 22.73 14.98 12.02
N LEU A 137 22.78 15.20 10.70
CA LEU A 137 24.03 15.20 9.93
C LEU A 137 25.01 16.29 10.38
N ALA A 138 24.53 17.46 10.78
CA ALA A 138 25.37 18.54 11.33
C ALA A 138 25.91 18.21 12.74
N TRP A 139 25.13 17.51 13.57
CA TRP A 139 25.54 17.04 14.89
C TRP A 139 26.58 15.92 14.79
N MET A 140 26.35 14.93 13.92
CA MET A 140 27.32 13.86 13.60
C MET A 140 28.66 14.45 13.14
N LYS A 141 28.64 15.46 12.25
CA LYS A 141 29.85 16.18 11.77
C LYS A 141 30.52 17.07 12.82
N LYS A 142 29.89 17.33 13.98
CA LYS A 142 30.50 18.03 15.12
C LYS A 142 31.07 17.09 16.19
N ILE A 143 30.58 15.85 16.26
CA ILE A 143 31.01 14.85 17.26
C ILE A 143 32.04 13.87 16.70
N LEU A 144 31.99 13.56 15.40
CA LEU A 144 33.05 12.79 14.75
C LEU A 144 34.25 13.71 14.47
N PRO A 145 35.40 13.55 15.18
CA PRO A 145 36.62 14.27 14.81
C PRO A 145 37.08 13.86 13.41
N ALA A 146 37.73 14.78 12.71
CA ALA A 146 38.19 14.56 11.34
C ALA A 146 39.35 13.55 11.29
N GLY A 147 38.99 12.27 11.21
CA GLY A 147 39.92 11.14 11.07
C GLY A 147 40.05 10.28 12.32
N LEU A 148 39.30 9.17 12.37
CA LEU A 148 39.63 7.95 13.13
C LEU A 148 38.70 6.80 12.73
N GLY A 149 39.12 5.97 11.77
CA GLY A 149 38.36 4.81 11.27
C GLY A 149 38.34 3.60 12.21
N MET A 150 38.31 3.82 13.53
CA MET A 150 38.50 2.80 14.57
C MET A 150 37.56 3.03 15.77
N TRP A 151 36.26 2.88 15.55
CA TRP A 151 35.27 2.69 16.61
C TRP A 151 34.46 1.43 16.29
N SER A 152 34.50 0.42 17.18
CA SER A 152 33.81 -0.85 16.95
C SER A 152 32.29 -0.67 16.88
N PRO A 153 31.56 -1.45 16.05
CA PRO A 153 30.11 -1.28 15.84
C PRO A 153 29.21 -1.14 17.08
N PRO A 154 29.45 -1.81 18.24
CA PRO A 154 28.58 -1.69 19.41
C PRO A 154 28.40 -0.25 19.90
N LEU A 155 29.51 0.50 20.03
CA LEU A 155 29.53 1.85 20.62
C LEU A 155 28.71 2.85 19.81
N TYR A 156 28.68 2.70 18.48
CA TYR A 156 27.88 3.55 17.60
C TYR A 156 26.38 3.35 17.84
N SER A 157 25.96 2.10 18.05
CA SER A 157 24.56 1.77 18.32
C SER A 157 24.07 2.32 19.68
N GLU A 158 24.95 2.33 20.68
CA GLU A 158 24.59 2.81 22.03
C GLU A 158 24.57 4.33 22.12
N LEU A 159 25.50 5.03 21.46
CA LEU A 159 25.45 6.48 21.32
C LEU A 159 24.22 6.96 20.56
N LEU A 160 23.84 6.27 19.48
CA LEU A 160 22.61 6.56 18.73
C LEU A 160 21.35 6.35 19.58
N ARG A 161 21.27 5.21 20.30
CA ARG A 161 20.18 4.92 21.25
C ARG A 161 20.09 5.95 22.38
N LEU A 162 21.23 6.41 22.90
CA LEU A 162 21.28 7.42 23.95
C LEU A 162 20.75 8.77 23.44
N HIS A 163 21.16 9.18 22.24
CA HIS A 163 20.69 10.43 21.63
C HIS A 163 19.18 10.41 21.32
N LEU A 164 18.63 9.31 20.79
CA LEU A 164 17.18 9.15 20.64
C LEU A 164 16.43 9.27 21.98
N ARG A 165 16.97 8.69 23.06
CA ARG A 165 16.39 8.85 24.41
C ARG A 165 16.43 10.30 24.89
N THR A 166 17.50 11.05 24.61
CA THR A 166 17.55 12.48 24.93
C THR A 166 16.49 13.28 24.18
N LEU A 167 16.30 13.04 22.87
CA LEU A 167 15.33 13.74 22.02
C LEU A 167 13.86 13.45 22.40
N LEU A 168 13.58 12.24 22.89
CA LEU A 168 12.29 11.87 23.50
C LEU A 168 12.11 12.55 24.87
N SER A 169 13.17 12.62 25.68
CA SER A 169 13.13 13.25 27.00
C SER A 169 13.00 14.77 26.98
N SER A 170 13.40 15.44 25.89
CA SER A 170 13.24 16.89 25.71
C SER A 170 11.87 17.32 25.17
N GLY A 171 10.94 16.37 24.96
CA GLY A 171 9.58 16.67 24.48
C GLY A 171 9.50 17.17 23.02
N THR A 172 10.62 17.19 22.30
CA THR A 172 10.77 17.74 20.94
C THR A 172 10.26 16.81 19.83
N LEU A 173 10.03 15.52 20.14
CA LEU A 173 9.46 14.53 19.22
C LEU A 173 8.57 13.58 20.03
N THR A 174 7.37 13.28 19.55
CA THR A 174 6.57 12.20 20.13
C THR A 174 7.10 10.83 19.69
N THR A 175 6.78 9.79 20.46
CA THR A 175 7.17 8.41 20.17
C THR A 175 6.68 7.93 18.79
N ARG A 176 5.57 8.50 18.31
CA ARG A 176 4.95 8.18 17.00
C ARG A 176 5.73 8.75 15.82
N GLU A 177 6.30 9.93 15.97
CA GLU A 177 7.09 10.61 14.91
C GLU A 177 8.49 10.01 14.78
N THR A 178 9.10 9.67 15.92
CA THR A 178 10.41 9.00 15.99
C THR A 178 10.39 7.66 15.23
N LEU A 179 9.34 6.86 15.42
CA LEU A 179 9.15 5.60 14.67
C LEU A 179 8.91 5.84 13.18
N ARG A 180 8.18 6.91 12.81
CA ARG A 180 7.91 7.26 11.40
C ARG A 180 9.16 7.64 10.63
N CYS A 181 10.11 8.34 11.27
CA CYS A 181 11.38 8.70 10.65
C CYS A 181 12.35 7.51 10.54
N TRP A 182 12.33 6.59 11.52
CA TRP A 182 13.25 5.44 11.55
C TRP A 182 12.97 4.40 10.44
N MET A 183 11.77 4.38 9.87
CA MET A 183 11.42 3.52 8.72
C MET A 183 11.82 4.12 7.35
N VAL A 184 12.50 5.27 7.33
CA VAL A 184 12.88 6.02 6.10
C VAL A 184 14.41 6.15 5.96
N THR A 185 15.19 5.54 6.86
CA THR A 185 16.66 5.60 6.91
C THR A 185 17.30 4.22 6.99
#